data_AF-A0A520AWX6-F1
#
_entry.id   AF-A0A520AWX6-F1
#
_cell.length_a   1.000
_cell.length_b   1.000
_cell.length_c   1.000
_cell.angle_alpha   90.00
_cell.angle_beta   90.00
_cell.angle_gamma   90.00
#
_symmetry.space_group_name_H-M   'P 1'
#
loop_
_entity.id
_entity.type
_entity.pdbx_description
1 polymer ?
#
loop_
_entity_poly.entity_id
_entity_poly.type
_entity_poly.pdbx_seq_one_letter_code
_entity_poly.pdbx_strand_id
1 'polypeptide(L)'
;IKADRQKLNFEIFGNKTNETSGVMGYGPYAKRKEAELKQREQNLDTLTKDVRAMEKFVDGRKQFDGLMTEKLYTTKQLDSLSSIAGFADRNWALGQLSYNVDGTRDNNTAIAVTFIGLLFIFFECLPVFVKLMSSRGPYDQAVDNIEFSQVHLSNKEKDFEVEVADGIHETRVSTEIEKRKEQIRNKAQRDLNAE
;
A
#
# COMPACT_ATOMS: atom_id res chain seq x y z
N ILE A 1 52.14 11.48 27.11
CA ILE A 1 52.61 12.01 25.79
C ILE A 1 53.87 12.89 25.89
N LYS A 2 53.88 14.00 26.64
CA LYS A 2 55.05 14.93 26.68
C LYS A 2 56.25 14.33 27.42
N ALA A 3 56.02 13.66 28.55
CA ALA A 3 57.05 12.95 29.32
C ALA A 3 57.62 11.73 28.56
N ASP A 4 56.77 10.95 27.88
CA ASP A 4 57.20 9.75 27.14
C ASP A 4 58.04 10.08 25.90
N ARG A 5 57.78 11.24 25.28
CA ARG A 5 58.60 11.77 24.19
C ARG A 5 59.97 12.26 24.69
N GLN A 6 60.02 12.86 25.87
CA GLN A 6 61.30 13.23 26.49
C GLN A 6 62.15 11.99 26.81
N LYS A 7 61.55 10.95 27.42
CA LYS A 7 62.25 9.68 27.70
C LYS A 7 62.79 9.00 26.43
N LEU A 8 62.01 8.98 25.35
CA LEU A 8 62.45 8.45 24.05
C LEU A 8 63.62 9.25 23.46
N ASN A 9 63.56 10.58 23.53
CA ASN A 9 64.66 11.43 23.08
C ASN A 9 65.93 11.21 23.91
N PHE A 10 65.82 11.04 25.23
CA PHE A 10 66.97 10.73 26.08
C PHE A 10 67.64 9.39 25.72
N GLU A 11 66.90 8.40 25.23
CA GLU A 11 67.47 7.15 24.71
C GLU A 11 68.16 7.32 23.35
N ILE A 12 67.54 8.06 22.41
CA ILE A 12 68.10 8.30 21.06
C ILE A 12 69.43 9.05 21.14
N PHE A 13 69.54 10.02 22.05
CA PHE A 13 70.75 10.83 22.24
C PHE A 13 71.74 10.25 23.26
N GLY A 14 71.51 9.04 23.79
CA GLY A 14 72.49 8.30 24.61
C GLY A 14 72.71 8.83 26.03
N ASN A 15 71.74 9.54 26.63
CA ASN A 15 71.85 10.01 28.02
C ASN A 15 71.34 8.95 29.02
N LYS A 16 72.20 8.56 29.98
CA LYS A 16 71.89 7.58 31.02
C LYS A 16 70.95 8.18 32.07
N THR A 17 69.77 7.58 32.24
CA THR A 17 68.86 7.83 33.37
C THR A 17 68.50 6.49 34.02
N ASN A 18 67.84 6.50 35.19
CA ASN A 18 67.50 5.27 35.94
C ASN A 18 66.70 4.23 35.15
N GLU A 19 66.08 4.61 34.03
CA GLU A 19 65.22 3.74 33.22
C GLU A 19 65.75 3.52 31.78
N THR A 20 66.88 4.13 31.40
CA THR A 20 67.40 4.14 30.02
C THR A 20 68.84 3.61 29.94
N SER A 21 69.11 2.72 28.99
CA SER A 21 70.41 2.02 28.91
C SER A 21 71.59 2.93 28.48
N GLY A 22 71.32 4.15 28.01
CA GLY A 22 72.33 5.15 27.61
C GLY A 22 73.34 4.68 26.56
N VAL A 23 72.99 3.66 25.79
CA VAL A 23 73.73 3.23 24.59
C VAL A 23 72.94 3.75 23.39
N MET A 24 73.63 4.46 22.49
CA MET A 24 73.05 5.05 21.29
C MET A 24 72.46 3.94 20.40
N GLY A 25 71.13 3.92 20.23
CA GLY A 25 70.43 2.88 19.45
C GLY A 25 69.06 2.51 20.01
N TYR A 26 68.43 1.46 19.44
CA TYR A 26 67.12 0.93 19.85
C TYR A 26 67.13 0.41 21.30
N GLY A 27 66.81 1.29 22.24
CA GLY A 27 66.83 1.03 23.67
C GLY A 27 65.73 0.07 24.15
N PRO A 28 65.82 -0.43 25.40
CA PRO A 28 64.82 -1.30 25.99
C PRO A 28 63.46 -0.63 26.19
N TYR A 29 63.38 0.70 26.34
CA TYR A 29 62.11 1.41 26.40
C TYR A 29 61.46 1.55 25.01
N ALA A 30 62.24 1.83 23.96
CA ALA A 30 61.75 1.81 22.57
C ALA A 30 61.12 0.45 22.21
N LYS A 31 61.77 -0.68 22.54
CA LYS A 31 61.24 -2.03 22.31
C LYS A 31 59.96 -2.32 23.09
N ARG A 32 59.88 -1.88 24.36
CA ARG A 32 58.65 -2.04 25.17
C ARG A 32 57.49 -1.24 24.60
N LYS A 33 57.77 -0.02 24.11
CA LYS A 33 56.76 0.85 23.50
C LYS A 33 56.28 0.32 22.15
N GLU A 34 57.17 -0.25 21.34
CA GLU A 34 56.80 -0.93 20.09
C GLU A 34 55.90 -2.15 20.37
N ALA A 35 56.26 -2.97 21.37
CA ALA A 35 55.43 -4.10 21.78
C ALA A 35 54.04 -3.65 22.30
N GLU A 36 53.99 -2.56 23.09
CA GLU A 36 52.74 -1.98 23.56
C GLU A 36 51.89 -1.46 22.38
N LEU A 37 52.49 -0.73 21.43
CA LEU A 37 51.79 -0.22 20.25
C LEU A 37 51.23 -1.37 19.41
N LYS A 38 52.01 -2.42 19.17
CA LYS A 38 51.56 -3.60 18.43
C LYS A 38 50.39 -4.30 19.13
N GLN A 39 50.42 -4.40 20.46
CA GLN A 39 49.30 -4.94 21.24
C GLN A 39 48.05 -4.06 21.13
N ARG A 40 48.21 -2.73 21.17
CA ARG A 40 47.10 -1.79 20.98
C ARG A 40 46.50 -1.89 19.59
N GLU A 41 47.31 -2.03 18.55
CA GLU A 41 46.85 -2.23 17.17
C GLU A 41 46.04 -3.52 17.02
N GLN A 42 46.52 -4.63 17.60
CA GLN A 42 45.79 -5.90 17.60
C GLN A 42 44.44 -5.80 18.31
N ASN A 43 44.39 -5.11 19.45
CA ASN A 43 43.15 -4.89 20.19
C ASN A 43 42.17 -4.01 19.40
N LEU A 44 42.67 -2.97 18.71
CA LEU A 44 41.83 -2.10 17.87
C LEU A 44 41.29 -2.84 16.64
N ASP A 45 42.10 -3.68 15.99
CA ASP A 45 41.65 -4.51 14.86
C ASP A 45 40.56 -5.49 15.29
N THR A 46 40.74 -6.14 16.44
CA THR A 46 39.73 -7.04 17.03
C THR A 46 38.43 -6.30 17.34
N LEU A 47 38.51 -5.16 18.02
CA LEU A 47 37.33 -4.36 18.36
C LEU A 47 36.60 -3.86 17.11
N THR A 48 37.34 -3.46 16.08
CA THR A 48 36.76 -3.00 14.80
C THR A 48 36.01 -4.13 14.10
N LYS A 49 36.54 -5.36 14.15
CA LYS A 49 35.88 -6.54 13.60
C LYS A 49 34.57 -6.86 14.35
N ASP A 50 34.59 -6.79 15.68
CA ASP A 50 33.42 -7.04 16.50
C ASP A 50 32.31 -6.00 16.26
N VAL A 51 32.68 -4.71 16.17
CA VAL A 51 31.72 -3.63 15.85
C VAL A 51 31.09 -3.86 14.48
N ARG A 52 31.89 -4.18 13.45
CA ARG A 52 31.36 -4.47 12.10
C ARG A 52 30.44 -5.70 12.08
N ALA A 53 30.74 -6.72 12.88
CA ALA A 53 29.88 -7.89 13.00
C ALA A 53 28.54 -7.54 13.67
N MET A 54 28.59 -6.71 14.72
CA MET A 54 27.39 -6.21 15.41
C MET A 54 26.54 -5.32 14.50
N GLU A 55 27.15 -4.40 13.76
CA GLU A 55 26.46 -3.54 12.78
C GLU A 55 25.75 -4.39 11.72
N LYS A 56 26.43 -5.39 11.15
CA LYS A 56 25.81 -6.31 10.19
C LYS A 56 24.65 -7.10 10.78
N PHE A 57 24.79 -7.56 12.02
CA PHE A 57 23.72 -8.28 12.72
C PHE A 57 22.50 -7.37 12.95
N VAL A 58 22.74 -6.15 13.42
CA VAL A 58 21.69 -5.14 13.66
C VAL A 58 21.02 -4.75 12.34
N ASP A 59 21.77 -4.55 11.26
CA ASP A 59 21.20 -4.21 9.96
C ASP A 59 20.40 -5.36 9.35
N GLY A 60 20.88 -6.60 9.48
CA GLY A 60 20.12 -7.79 9.09
C GLY A 60 18.81 -7.93 9.89
N ARG A 61 18.85 -7.64 11.20
CA ARG A 61 17.66 -7.64 12.06
C ARG A 61 16.67 -6.54 11.66
N LYS A 62 17.15 -5.33 11.38
CA LYS A 62 16.32 -4.20 10.91
C LYS A 62 15.64 -4.49 9.56
N GLN A 63 16.31 -5.21 8.66
CA GLN A 63 15.72 -5.65 7.40
C GLN A 63 14.66 -6.74 7.61
N PHE A 64 14.94 -7.71 8.48
CA PHE A 64 13.98 -8.78 8.83
C PHE A 64 12.73 -8.25 9.55
N ASP A 65 12.92 -7.32 10.49
CA ASP A 65 11.83 -6.69 11.26
C ASP A 65 11.07 -5.62 10.44
N GLY A 66 11.41 -5.42 9.14
CA GLY A 66 10.66 -4.55 8.23
C GLY A 66 10.80 -3.03 8.46
N LEU A 67 11.61 -2.61 9.43
CA LEU A 67 11.83 -1.20 9.79
C LEU A 67 12.43 -0.35 8.65
N MET A 68 13.12 -0.96 7.69
CA MET A 68 13.63 -0.28 6.50
C MET A 68 12.57 -0.09 5.41
N THR A 69 11.51 -0.92 5.39
CA THR A 69 10.38 -0.81 4.47
C THR A 69 9.46 0.34 4.88
N GLU A 70 9.34 0.60 6.19
CA GLU A 70 8.45 1.61 6.76
C GLU A 70 8.86 3.05 6.44
N LYS A 71 10.16 3.31 6.18
CA LYS A 71 10.71 4.67 6.02
C LYS A 71 10.54 5.31 4.63
N LEU A 72 9.97 4.61 3.65
CA LEU A 72 9.94 5.05 2.24
C LEU A 72 8.55 5.45 1.72
N TYR A 73 7.51 5.42 2.55
CA TYR A 73 6.19 5.89 2.14
C TYR A 73 6.08 7.40 2.40
N THR A 74 5.94 8.16 1.31
CA THR A 74 5.69 9.61 1.34
C THR A 74 4.50 9.92 2.26
N THR A 75 4.60 10.99 3.05
CA THR A 75 3.67 11.38 4.13
C THR A 75 2.18 11.31 3.74
N LYS A 76 1.85 11.59 2.47
CA LYS A 76 0.47 11.52 1.96
C LYS A 76 -0.07 10.10 1.78
N GLN A 77 0.80 9.13 1.50
CA GLN A 77 0.43 7.71 1.46
C GLN A 77 0.35 7.13 2.89
N LEU A 78 1.16 7.66 3.82
CA LEU A 78 1.13 7.28 5.23
C LEU A 78 -0.16 7.75 5.94
N ASP A 79 -0.74 8.89 5.57
CA ASP A 79 -2.02 9.34 6.17
C ASP A 79 -3.21 8.47 5.72
N SER A 80 -3.23 8.02 4.46
CA SER A 80 -4.30 7.15 3.96
C SER A 80 -4.11 5.68 4.38
N LEU A 81 -2.87 5.18 4.43
CA LEU A 81 -2.59 3.85 4.97
C LEU A 81 -2.65 3.81 6.50
N SER A 82 -2.19 4.80 7.25
CA SER A 82 -2.23 4.73 8.73
C SER A 82 -3.64 4.92 9.30
N SER A 83 -4.53 5.62 8.58
CA SER A 83 -5.94 5.69 8.98
C SER A 83 -6.64 4.33 8.81
N ILE A 84 -6.43 3.65 7.68
CA ILE A 84 -7.05 2.35 7.37
C ILE A 84 -6.31 1.19 8.07
N ALA A 85 -4.99 1.12 7.93
CA ALA A 85 -4.15 0.10 8.55
C ALA A 85 -4.03 0.30 10.06
N GLY A 86 -3.99 1.52 10.58
CA GLY A 86 -3.97 1.76 12.03
C GLY A 86 -5.29 1.38 12.71
N PHE A 87 -6.44 1.50 12.04
CA PHE A 87 -7.70 0.97 12.56
C PHE A 87 -7.73 -0.56 12.53
N ALA A 88 -7.32 -1.17 11.43
CA ALA A 88 -7.25 -2.62 11.31
C ALA A 88 -6.25 -3.24 12.30
N ASP A 89 -5.08 -2.63 12.48
CA ASP A 89 -4.02 -3.08 13.39
C ASP A 89 -4.43 -2.92 14.87
N ARG A 90 -5.09 -1.81 15.22
CA ARG A 90 -5.69 -1.64 16.57
C ARG A 90 -6.80 -2.67 16.84
N ASN A 91 -7.64 -2.98 15.85
CA ASN A 91 -8.68 -4.01 16.00
C ASN A 91 -8.11 -5.43 16.02
N TRP A 92 -7.02 -5.68 15.29
CA TRP A 92 -6.29 -6.94 15.34
C TRP A 92 -5.62 -7.14 16.71
N ALA A 93 -5.01 -6.09 17.26
CA ALA A 93 -4.46 -6.08 18.61
C ALA A 93 -5.54 -6.31 19.69
N LEU A 94 -6.74 -5.72 19.52
CA LEU A 94 -7.90 -6.01 20.39
C LEU A 94 -8.32 -7.48 20.31
N GLY A 95 -8.31 -8.07 19.11
CA GLY A 95 -8.54 -9.50 18.92
C GLY A 95 -7.47 -10.37 19.60
N GLN A 96 -6.23 -9.90 19.65
CA GLN A 96 -5.12 -10.60 20.30
C GLN A 96 -5.25 -10.61 21.83
N LEU A 97 -5.90 -9.60 22.42
CA LEU A 97 -6.20 -9.55 23.87
C LEU A 97 -7.14 -10.68 24.33
N SER A 98 -7.86 -11.33 23.40
CA SER A 98 -8.66 -12.52 23.71
C SER A 98 -7.83 -13.78 24.01
N TYR A 99 -6.51 -13.72 23.80
CA TYR A 99 -5.58 -14.81 24.07
C TYR A 99 -4.66 -14.45 25.23
N ASN A 100 -4.58 -15.34 26.21
CA ASN A 100 -3.61 -15.24 27.29
C ASN A 100 -2.20 -15.59 26.79
N VAL A 101 -1.17 -15.22 27.57
CA VAL A 101 0.25 -15.54 27.28
C VAL A 101 0.53 -17.03 27.09
N ASP A 102 -0.32 -17.90 27.66
CA ASP A 102 -0.24 -19.36 27.57
C ASP A 102 -0.96 -19.92 26.33
N GLY A 103 -1.46 -19.07 25.43
CA GLY A 103 -2.18 -19.45 24.21
C GLY A 103 -3.62 -19.91 24.43
N THR A 104 -4.09 -19.95 25.69
CA THR A 104 -5.48 -20.24 26.02
C THR A 104 -6.36 -19.01 25.76
N ARG A 105 -7.54 -19.23 25.17
CA ARG A 105 -8.51 -18.15 24.95
C ARG A 105 -9.25 -17.84 26.24
N ASP A 106 -9.23 -16.59 26.68
CA ASP A 106 -10.14 -16.13 27.72
C ASP A 106 -11.49 -15.84 27.08
N ASN A 107 -12.46 -16.73 27.32
CA ASN A 107 -13.79 -16.65 26.74
C ASN A 107 -14.51 -15.35 27.15
N ASN A 108 -14.27 -14.83 28.36
CA ASN A 108 -14.89 -13.58 28.80
C ASN A 108 -14.34 -12.38 28.03
N THR A 109 -13.01 -12.29 27.88
CA THR A 109 -12.38 -11.22 27.10
C THR A 109 -12.72 -11.33 25.60
N ALA A 110 -12.80 -12.55 25.04
CA ALA A 110 -13.23 -12.76 23.66
C ALA A 110 -14.67 -12.26 23.41
N ILE A 111 -15.59 -12.55 24.33
CA ILE A 111 -16.98 -12.07 24.25
C ILE A 111 -17.03 -10.53 24.40
N ALA A 112 -16.24 -9.95 25.30
CA ALA A 112 -16.18 -8.50 25.45
C ALA A 112 -15.66 -7.78 24.19
N VAL A 113 -14.58 -8.30 23.59
CA VAL A 113 -13.99 -7.75 22.36
C VAL A 113 -14.96 -7.86 21.18
N THR A 114 -15.62 -9.01 21.02
CA THR A 114 -16.63 -9.20 19.95
C THR A 114 -17.85 -8.31 20.16
N PHE A 115 -18.31 -8.13 21.40
CA PHE A 115 -19.40 -7.22 21.73
C PHE A 115 -19.06 -5.75 21.38
N ILE A 116 -17.88 -5.28 21.77
CA ILE A 116 -17.42 -3.92 21.46
C ILE A 116 -17.28 -3.73 19.94
N GLY A 117 -16.72 -4.73 19.23
CA GLY A 117 -16.61 -4.69 17.78
C GLY A 117 -17.96 -4.58 17.07
N LEU A 118 -18.96 -5.36 17.49
CA LEU A 118 -20.30 -5.29 16.95
C LEU A 118 -20.95 -3.92 17.22
N LEU A 119 -20.75 -3.36 18.40
CA LEU A 119 -21.28 -2.05 18.78
C LEU A 119 -20.71 -0.93 17.89
N PHE A 120 -19.42 -0.97 17.57
CA PHE A 120 -18.82 -0.02 16.62
C PHE A 120 -19.38 -0.14 15.21
N ILE A 121 -19.61 -1.36 14.72
CA ILE A 121 -20.26 -1.58 13.43
C ILE A 121 -21.66 -0.97 13.43
N PHE A 122 -22.43 -1.16 14.51
CA PHE A 122 -23.75 -0.54 14.64
C PHE A 122 -23.70 0.99 14.64
N PHE A 123 -22.71 1.61 15.28
CA PHE A 123 -22.57 3.07 15.28
C PHE A 123 -22.09 3.65 13.95
N GLU A 124 -21.18 2.99 13.25
CA GLU A 124 -20.77 3.38 11.89
C GLU A 124 -21.93 3.26 10.89
N CYS A 125 -22.80 2.27 11.05
CA CYS A 125 -23.97 2.09 10.17
C CYS A 125 -25.21 2.90 10.62
N LEU A 126 -25.19 3.53 11.79
CA LEU A 126 -26.32 4.30 12.32
C LEU A 126 -26.75 5.44 11.38
N PRO A 127 -25.85 6.23 10.77
CA PRO A 127 -26.24 7.26 9.81
C PRO A 127 -26.97 6.70 8.59
N VAL A 128 -26.62 5.48 8.16
CA VAL A 128 -27.31 4.79 7.05
C VAL A 128 -28.72 4.39 7.47
N PHE A 129 -28.89 3.84 8.69
CA PHE A 129 -30.22 3.52 9.22
C PHE A 129 -31.09 4.77 9.38
N VAL A 130 -30.52 5.88 9.85
CA VAL A 130 -31.24 7.15 9.94
C VAL A 130 -31.63 7.68 8.57
N LYS A 131 -30.75 7.59 7.57
CA LYS A 131 -31.06 8.01 6.19
C LYS A 131 -32.19 7.16 5.58
N LEU A 132 -32.19 5.85 5.80
CA LEU A 132 -33.23 4.94 5.31
C LEU A 132 -34.57 5.11 6.04
N MET A 133 -34.55 5.42 7.34
CA MET A 133 -35.76 5.68 8.14
C MET A 133 -36.28 7.11 7.95
N SER A 134 -35.45 8.03 7.47
CA SER A 134 -35.88 9.41 7.21
C SER A 134 -36.81 9.47 6.00
N SER A 135 -37.82 10.33 6.09
CA SER A 135 -38.71 10.62 4.96
C SER A 135 -37.90 11.16 3.79
N ARG A 136 -38.30 10.81 2.56
CA ARG A 136 -37.72 11.31 1.31
C ARG A 136 -37.53 12.82 1.36
N GLY A 137 -36.27 13.26 1.26
CA GLY A 137 -35.92 14.67 1.26
C GLY A 137 -36.12 15.33 -0.12
N PRO A 138 -35.97 16.66 -0.21
CA PRO A 138 -36.02 17.38 -1.49
C PRO A 138 -34.98 16.88 -2.50
N TYR A 139 -33.81 16.45 -2.01
CA TYR A 139 -32.78 15.83 -2.85
C TYR A 139 -33.24 14.50 -3.45
N ASP A 140 -33.87 13.65 -2.63
CA ASP A 140 -34.36 12.35 -3.10
C ASP A 140 -35.47 12.54 -4.16
N GLN A 141 -36.30 13.59 -4.03
CA GLN A 141 -37.28 13.97 -5.06
C GLN A 141 -36.64 14.54 -6.33
N ALA A 142 -35.57 15.32 -6.21
CA ALA A 142 -34.86 15.86 -7.37
C ALA A 142 -34.23 14.74 -8.21
N VAL A 143 -33.64 13.73 -7.56
CA VAL A 143 -33.11 12.54 -8.23
C VAL A 143 -34.23 11.74 -8.91
N ASP A 144 -35.32 11.50 -8.19
CA ASP A 144 -36.50 10.77 -8.73
C ASP A 144 -37.08 11.48 -9.98
N ASN A 145 -37.18 12.81 -9.96
CA ASN A 145 -37.65 13.58 -11.12
C ASN A 145 -36.70 13.49 -12.31
N ILE A 146 -35.39 13.46 -12.09
CA ILE A 146 -34.40 13.29 -13.15
C ILE A 146 -34.51 11.90 -13.76
N GLU A 147 -34.57 10.86 -12.92
CA GLU A 147 -34.75 9.47 -13.37
C GLU A 147 -36.05 9.31 -14.15
N PHE A 148 -37.16 9.84 -13.62
CA PHE A 148 -38.45 9.83 -14.29
C PHE A 148 -38.40 10.51 -15.67
N SER A 149 -37.79 11.70 -15.75
CA SER A 149 -37.64 12.44 -17.00
C SER A 149 -36.82 11.66 -18.03
N GLN A 150 -35.71 11.03 -17.61
CA GLN A 150 -34.85 10.24 -18.49
C GLN A 150 -35.56 8.99 -19.01
N VAL A 151 -36.25 8.26 -18.13
CA VAL A 151 -37.03 7.08 -18.52
C VAL A 151 -38.15 7.47 -19.48
N HIS A 152 -38.85 8.58 -19.21
CA HIS A 152 -39.92 9.05 -20.08
C HIS A 152 -39.40 9.47 -21.47
N LEU A 153 -38.28 10.18 -21.53
CA LEU A 153 -37.64 10.58 -22.78
C LEU A 153 -37.19 9.35 -23.59
N SER A 154 -36.53 8.39 -22.93
CA SER A 154 -36.07 7.15 -23.57
C SER A 154 -37.23 6.33 -24.13
N ASN A 155 -38.33 6.22 -23.40
CA ASN A 155 -39.52 5.53 -23.91
C ASN A 155 -40.12 6.24 -25.13
N LYS A 156 -40.24 7.59 -25.09
CA LYS A 156 -40.71 8.40 -26.22
C LYS A 156 -39.84 8.23 -27.48
N GLU A 157 -38.52 8.22 -27.30
CA GLU A 157 -37.57 8.04 -28.40
C GLU A 157 -37.70 6.64 -29.02
N LYS A 158 -37.78 5.60 -28.17
CA LYS A 158 -38.02 4.23 -28.62
C LYS A 158 -39.35 4.10 -29.39
N ASP A 159 -40.43 4.67 -28.88
CA ASP A 159 -41.74 4.60 -29.53
C ASP A 159 -41.72 5.30 -30.90
N PHE A 160 -41.04 6.45 -31.00
CA PHE A 160 -40.83 7.15 -32.28
C PHE A 160 -40.03 6.29 -33.28
N GLU A 161 -38.93 5.67 -32.84
CA GLU A 161 -38.12 4.81 -33.71
C GLU A 161 -38.91 3.61 -34.23
N VAL A 162 -39.74 2.99 -33.38
CA VAL A 162 -40.61 1.87 -33.77
C VAL A 162 -41.64 2.33 -34.80
N GLU A 163 -42.31 3.46 -34.57
CA GLU A 163 -43.32 3.98 -35.49
C GLU A 163 -42.73 4.36 -36.86
N VAL A 164 -41.53 4.96 -36.87
CA VAL A 164 -40.80 5.24 -38.12
C VAL A 164 -40.42 3.96 -38.84
N ALA A 165 -39.91 2.95 -38.12
CA ALA A 165 -39.53 1.67 -38.71
C ALA A 165 -40.75 0.95 -39.33
N ASP A 166 -41.88 0.95 -38.63
CA ASP A 166 -43.13 0.35 -39.09
C ASP A 166 -43.67 1.06 -40.33
N GLY A 167 -43.71 2.40 -40.34
CA GLY A 167 -44.16 3.18 -41.50
C GLY A 167 -43.27 2.98 -42.75
N ILE A 168 -41.95 2.91 -42.57
CA ILE A 168 -41.02 2.57 -43.67
C ILE A 168 -41.28 1.13 -44.15
N HIS A 169 -41.47 0.19 -43.23
CA HIS A 169 -41.72 -1.20 -43.57
C HIS A 169 -43.01 -1.36 -44.37
N GLU A 170 -44.11 -0.77 -43.91
CA GLU A 170 -45.41 -0.77 -44.58
C GLU A 170 -45.32 -0.18 -45.98
N THR A 171 -44.67 0.98 -46.13
CA THR A 171 -44.47 1.64 -47.43
C THR A 171 -43.64 0.78 -48.39
N ARG A 172 -42.60 0.12 -47.88
CA ARG A 172 -41.75 -0.77 -48.69
C ARG A 172 -42.51 -2.01 -49.14
N VAL A 173 -43.29 -2.61 -48.26
CA VAL A 173 -44.13 -3.79 -48.57
C VAL A 173 -45.20 -3.42 -49.59
N SER A 174 -45.91 -2.31 -49.41
CA SER A 174 -46.96 -1.88 -50.34
C SER A 174 -46.40 -1.58 -51.75
N THR A 175 -45.25 -0.90 -51.82
CA THR A 175 -44.57 -0.60 -53.10
C THR A 175 -44.14 -1.87 -53.83
N GLU A 176 -43.56 -2.85 -53.14
CA GLU A 176 -43.16 -4.12 -53.75
C GLU A 176 -44.35 -4.97 -54.20
N ILE A 177 -45.45 -4.97 -53.43
CA ILE A 177 -46.69 -5.64 -53.84
C ILE A 177 -47.23 -5.03 -55.13
N GLU A 178 -47.30 -3.69 -55.22
CA GLU A 178 -47.85 -3.02 -56.40
C GLU A 178 -46.99 -3.26 -57.64
N LYS A 179 -45.65 -3.18 -57.49
CA LYS A 179 -44.70 -3.50 -58.55
C LYS A 179 -44.87 -4.93 -59.08
N ARG A 180 -45.04 -5.91 -58.18
CA ARG A 180 -45.27 -7.32 -58.59
C ARG A 180 -46.63 -7.50 -59.27
N LYS A 181 -47.68 -6.85 -58.78
CA LYS A 181 -49.00 -6.86 -59.43
C LYS A 181 -48.93 -6.30 -60.85
N GLU A 182 -48.22 -5.19 -61.03
CA GLU A 182 -48.04 -4.57 -62.35
C GLU A 182 -47.26 -5.48 -63.30
N GLN A 183 -46.18 -6.12 -62.84
CA GLN A 183 -45.44 -7.10 -63.64
C GLN A 183 -46.30 -8.29 -64.08
N ILE A 184 -47.14 -8.82 -63.18
CA ILE A 184 -48.06 -9.92 -63.50
C ILE A 184 -49.12 -9.47 -64.52
N ARG A 185 -49.72 -8.29 -64.33
CA ARG A 185 -50.68 -7.71 -65.30
C ARG A 185 -50.04 -7.53 -66.68
N ASN A 186 -48.84 -6.96 -66.72
CA ASN A 186 -48.11 -6.73 -67.97
C ASN A 186 -47.74 -8.04 -68.67
N LYS A 187 -47.38 -9.09 -67.92
CA LYS A 187 -47.13 -10.42 -68.48
C LYS A 187 -48.42 -11.04 -69.04
N ALA A 188 -49.50 -11.04 -68.27
CA ALA A 188 -50.79 -11.57 -68.70
C ALA A 188 -51.32 -10.86 -69.97
N GLN A 189 -51.17 -9.54 -70.06
CA GLN A 189 -51.56 -8.77 -71.25
C GLN A 189 -50.71 -9.13 -72.48
N ARG A 190 -49.41 -9.37 -72.30
CA ARG A 190 -48.52 -9.81 -73.39
C ARG A 190 -48.89 -11.21 -73.87
N ASP A 191 -49.18 -12.13 -72.95
CA ASP A 191 -49.58 -13.49 -73.28
C ASP A 191 -50.92 -13.51 -74.05
N LEU A 192 -51.90 -12.67 -73.65
CA LEU A 192 -53.18 -12.48 -74.36
C LEU A 192 -53.05 -11.89 -75.78
N ASN A 193 -52.02 -11.09 -76.04
CA ASN A 193 -51.80 -10.46 -77.34
C ASN A 193 -50.91 -11.32 -78.27
N ALA A 194 -50.39 -12.45 -77.78
CA ALA A 194 -49.51 -13.35 -78.52
C ALA A 194 -50.24 -14.61 -79.08
N GLU A 195 -51.50 -14.83 -78.69
CA GLU A 195 -52.46 -15.76 -79.33
C GLU A 195 -53.24 -15.04 -80.46
#